data_AF-A0A1B7UXP3-F1
#
_entry.id   AF-A0A1B7UXP3-F1
#
_cell.length_a   1.000
_cell.length_b   1.000
_cell.length_c   1.000
_cell.angle_alpha   90.00
_cell.angle_beta   90.00
_cell.angle_gamma   90.00
#
_symmetry.space_group_name_H-M   'P 1'
#
loop_
_entity.id
_entity.type
_entity.pdbx_description
1 polymer ?
#
loop_
_entity_poly.entity_id
_entity_poly.type
_entity_poly.pdbx_seq_one_letter_code
_entity_poly.pdbx_strand_id
1 'polypeptide(L)'
;MLTYKAMYKFLDKGVHGEVLDFPGAISWGEDLSIVRRSLASALVDMAEVYLSQGESLPLPNEQLTEPEADLEEPIYLIFSAANHVQVVPSFVA
;
A
#
# COMPACT_ATOMS: atom_id res chain seq x y z
N MET A 1 11.92 2.87 2.92
CA MET A 1 10.79 3.51 2.19
C MET A 1 10.77 2.88 0.80
N LEU A 2 9.62 2.35 0.40
CA LEU A 2 9.38 1.83 -0.94
C LEU A 2 8.40 2.78 -1.65
N THR A 3 8.56 2.96 -2.96
CA THR A 3 7.69 3.83 -3.76
C THR A 3 6.94 2.95 -4.73
N TYR A 4 5.62 2.91 -4.61
CA TYR A 4 4.69 2.21 -5.48
C TYR A 4 3.95 3.23 -6.36
N LYS A 5 3.13 2.74 -7.29
CA LYS A 5 2.30 3.60 -8.14
C LYS A 5 0.83 3.49 -7.77
N ALA A 6 0.23 4.62 -7.42
CA ALA A 6 -1.22 4.74 -7.27
C ALA A 6 -1.85 5.21 -8.58
N MET A 7 -3.02 4.68 -8.89
CA MET A 7 -3.92 5.23 -9.88
C MET A 7 -5.18 5.77 -9.19
N TYR A 8 -5.86 6.70 -9.83
CA TYR A 8 -7.18 7.15 -9.42
C TYR A 8 -8.11 7.27 -10.62
N LYS A 9 -9.37 6.89 -10.40
CA LYS A 9 -10.47 7.07 -11.35
C LYS A 9 -11.57 7.90 -10.72
N PHE A 10 -11.97 9.00 -11.37
CA PHE A 10 -13.07 9.84 -10.94
C PHE A 10 -14.38 9.23 -11.44
N LEU A 11 -15.27 8.95 -10.49
CA LEU A 11 -16.59 8.36 -10.73
C LEU A 11 -17.66 9.38 -10.34
N ASP A 12 -18.90 9.16 -10.80
CA ASP A 12 -20.03 10.09 -10.55
C ASP A 12 -20.26 10.44 -9.07
N LYS A 13 -19.86 9.56 -8.15
CA LYS A 13 -20.13 9.69 -6.71
C LYS A 13 -18.88 9.78 -5.84
N GLY A 14 -17.69 9.80 -6.43
CA GLY A 14 -16.45 9.83 -5.67
C GLY A 14 -15.24 9.38 -6.49
N VAL A 15 -14.15 9.08 -5.81
CA VAL A 15 -12.88 8.68 -6.41
C VAL A 15 -12.57 7.26 -5.99
N HIS A 16 -12.19 6.43 -6.94
CA HIS A 16 -11.59 5.12 -6.70
C HIS A 16 -10.07 5.25 -6.76
N GLY A 17 -9.37 4.59 -5.84
CA GLY A 17 -7.91 4.56 -5.83
C GLY A 17 -7.42 3.13 -5.63
N GLU A 18 -6.33 2.75 -6.29
CA GLU A 18 -5.65 1.48 -6.09
C GLU A 18 -4.14 1.65 -6.32
N VAL A 19 -3.36 0.77 -5.71
CA VAL A 19 -1.92 0.69 -5.94
C VAL A 19 -1.66 -0.38 -6.99
N LEU A 20 -1.24 0.05 -8.18
CA LEU A 20 -1.20 -0.81 -9.36
C LEU A 20 -0.20 -1.97 -9.23
N ASP A 21 0.93 -1.70 -8.58
CA ASP A 21 2.03 -2.64 -8.35
C ASP A 21 2.01 -3.25 -6.93
N PHE A 22 0.92 -3.05 -6.18
CA PHE A 22 0.66 -3.71 -4.89
C PHE A 22 -0.78 -4.25 -4.81
N PRO A 23 -1.00 -5.52 -5.19
CA PRO A 23 -2.34 -6.11 -5.23
C PRO A 23 -3.08 -6.03 -3.90
N GLY A 24 -4.35 -5.62 -3.96
CA GLY A 24 -5.26 -5.57 -2.80
C GLY A 24 -5.24 -4.27 -2.02
N ALA A 25 -4.28 -3.36 -2.26
CA ALA A 25 -4.30 -2.02 -1.70
C ALA A 25 -5.25 -1.13 -2.52
N ILE A 26 -6.53 -1.10 -2.13
CA ILE A 26 -7.62 -0.43 -2.84
C ILE A 26 -8.41 0.44 -1.87
N SER A 27 -8.89 1.60 -2.32
CA SER A 27 -9.73 2.49 -1.53
C SER A 27 -10.75 3.26 -2.38
N TRP A 28 -11.70 3.89 -1.70
CA TRP A 28 -12.70 4.77 -2.30
C TRP A 28 -13.07 5.89 -1.31
N GLY A 29 -13.49 7.04 -1.83
CA GLY A 29 -13.84 8.20 -1.02
C GLY A 29 -14.55 9.28 -1.83
N GLU A 30 -15.17 10.22 -1.13
CA GLU A 30 -15.97 11.30 -1.75
C GLU A 30 -15.10 12.25 -2.62
N ASP A 31 -13.82 12.38 -2.28
CA ASP A 31 -12.85 13.17 -3.01
C ASP A 31 -11.45 12.56 -3.01
N LEU A 32 -10.59 13.08 -3.88
CA LEU A 32 -9.21 12.62 -4.07
C LEU A 32 -8.36 12.71 -2.79
N SER A 33 -8.59 13.71 -1.92
CA SER A 33 -7.82 13.89 -0.69
C SER A 33 -8.14 12.79 0.33
N ILE A 34 -9.43 12.40 0.42
CA ILE A 34 -9.90 11.31 1.26
C ILE A 34 -9.32 10.00 0.76
N VAL A 35 -9.39 9.75 -0.56
CA VAL A 35 -8.87 8.51 -1.15
C VAL A 35 -7.37 8.39 -0.98
N ARG A 36 -6.58 9.44 -1.22
CA ARG A 36 -5.12 9.42 -1.02
C ARG A 36 -4.75 8.96 0.39
N ARG A 37 -5.38 9.56 1.40
CA ARG A 37 -5.13 9.20 2.81
C ARG A 37 -5.54 7.76 3.09
N SER A 38 -6.72 7.35 2.62
CA SER A 38 -7.26 6.02 2.86
C SER A 38 -6.46 4.93 2.13
N LEU A 39 -6.02 5.20 0.90
CA LEU A 39 -5.19 4.31 0.09
C LEU A 39 -3.80 4.13 0.71
N ALA A 40 -3.21 5.19 1.27
CA ALA A 40 -1.95 5.09 2.01
C ALA A 40 -2.09 4.18 3.24
N SER A 41 -3.21 4.25 3.97
CA SER A 41 -3.50 3.34 5.08
C SER A 41 -3.66 1.90 4.58
N ALA A 42 -4.46 1.68 3.54
CA ALA A 42 -4.69 0.36 2.97
C ALA A 42 -3.39 -0.28 2.47
N LEU A 43 -2.47 0.50 1.89
CA LEU A 43 -1.15 0.03 1.48
C LEU A 43 -0.31 -0.46 2.67
N VAL A 44 -0.34 0.26 3.79
CA VAL A 44 0.33 -0.17 5.03
C VAL A 44 -0.29 -1.45 5.58
N ASP A 45 -1.63 -1.50 5.67
CA ASP A 45 -2.36 -2.67 6.19
C ASP A 45 -2.04 -3.92 5.36
N MET A 46 -2.06 -3.81 4.03
CA MET A 46 -1.73 -4.92 3.14
C MET A 46 -0.27 -5.36 3.26
N ALA A 47 0.64 -4.40 3.38
CA ALA A 47 2.04 -4.67 3.64
C ALA A 47 2.27 -5.44 4.96
N GLU A 48 1.56 -5.07 6.03
CA GLU A 48 1.63 -5.78 7.30
C GLU A 48 1.12 -7.22 7.19
N VAL A 49 0.06 -7.46 6.39
CA VAL A 49 -0.44 -8.81 6.13
C VAL A 49 0.64 -9.68 5.48
N TYR A 50 1.28 -9.21 4.41
CA TYR A 50 2.36 -9.95 3.73
C TYR A 50 3.49 -10.29 4.72
N LEU A 51 3.96 -9.31 5.48
CA LEU A 51 5.04 -9.50 6.44
C LEU A 51 4.64 -10.47 7.57
N SER A 52 3.40 -10.40 8.06
CA SER A 52 2.90 -11.30 9.11
C SER A 52 2.83 -12.76 8.66
N GLN A 53 2.66 -12.99 7.35
CA GLN A 53 2.63 -14.32 6.75
C GLN A 53 4.03 -14.80 6.33
N GLY A 54 5.06 -13.99 6.53
CA GLY A 54 6.43 -14.28 6.08
C GLY A 54 6.60 -14.17 4.57
N GLU A 55 5.67 -13.50 3.88
CA GLU A 55 5.73 -13.26 2.44
C GLU A 55 6.59 -12.03 2.12
N SER A 56 7.22 -12.05 0.95
CA SER A 56 7.94 -10.89 0.44
C SER A 56 6.97 -9.89 -0.16
N LEU A 57 7.20 -8.60 0.09
CA LEU A 57 6.38 -7.54 -0.50
C LEU A 57 6.47 -7.54 -2.04
N PRO A 58 5.38 -7.19 -2.75
CA PRO A 58 5.42 -6.95 -4.18
C PRO A 58 6.53 -5.96 -4.56
N LEU A 59 7.23 -6.24 -5.67
CA LEU A 59 8.28 -5.37 -6.17
C LEU A 59 7.67 -4.18 -6.91
N PRO A 60 8.04 -2.94 -6.58
CA PRO A 60 7.54 -1.79 -7.30
C PRO A 60 7.92 -1.78 -8.79
N ASN A 61 7.04 -1.23 -9.62
CA ASN A 61 7.27 -1.10 -11.06
C ASN A 61 6.82 0.28 -11.57
N GLU A 62 7.79 1.19 -11.73
CA GLU A 62 7.55 2.56 -12.20
C GLU A 62 7.00 2.65 -13.63
N GLN A 63 7.24 1.62 -14.46
CA GLN A 63 6.81 1.59 -15.86
C GLN A 63 5.36 1.13 -16.02
N LEU A 64 4.75 0.59 -14.96
CA LEU A 64 3.37 0.14 -15.01
C LEU A 64 2.44 1.36 -15.15
N THR A 65 1.41 1.26 -15.97
CA THR A 65 0.44 2.34 -16.21
C THR A 65 -0.92 1.70 -16.49
N GLU A 66 -1.99 2.38 -16.10
CA GLU A 66 -3.36 1.94 -16.32
C GLU A 66 -4.07 2.92 -17.26
N PRO A 67 -4.36 2.52 -18.52
CA PRO A 67 -4.98 3.41 -19.51
C PRO A 67 -6.32 4.01 -19.08
N GLU A 68 -7.04 3.34 -18.19
CA GLU A 68 -8.34 3.76 -17.68
C GLU A 68 -8.26 4.66 -16.44
N ALA A 69 -7.05 4.98 -15.98
CA ALA A 69 -6.82 5.90 -14.88
C ALA A 69 -6.89 7.36 -15.34
N ASP A 70 -7.56 8.20 -14.56
CA ASP A 70 -7.60 9.64 -14.79
C ASP A 70 -6.37 10.36 -14.21
N LEU A 71 -5.74 9.76 -13.20
CA LEU A 71 -4.54 10.26 -12.54
C LEU A 71 -3.65 9.10 -12.07
N GLU A 72 -2.35 9.20 -12.32
CA GLU A 72 -1.33 8.35 -11.71
C GLU A 72 -0.35 9.19 -10.91
N GLU A 73 0.08 8.69 -9.75
CA GLU A 73 1.09 9.35 -8.93
C GLU A 73 1.85 8.35 -8.04
N PRO A 74 3.05 8.69 -7.55
CA PRO A 74 3.75 7.85 -6.60
C PRO A 74 3.03 7.81 -5.24
N ILE A 75 2.99 6.63 -4.62
CA ILE A 75 2.55 6.41 -3.25
C ILE A 75 3.66 5.73 -2.44
N TYR A 76 3.90 6.21 -1.23
CA TYR A 76 5.05 5.80 -0.43
C TYR A 76 4.64 4.83 0.68
N LEU A 77 5.26 3.66 0.70
CA LEU A 77 5.20 2.74 1.83
C LEU A 77 6.35 3.02 2.79
N ILE A 78 6.00 3.48 4.00
CA ILE A 78 6.94 3.82 5.07
C ILE A 78 6.72 2.85 6.23
N PHE A 79 7.69 1.96 6.46
CA PHE A 79 7.71 1.13 7.66
C PHE A 79 8.52 1.80 8.76
N SER A 80 8.00 1.72 9.98
CA SER A 80 8.77 1.96 11.19
C SER A 80 8.99 0.62 11.90
N ALA A 81 10.18 0.04 11.72
CA ALA A 81 10.59 -1.15 12.46
C ALA A 81 11.28 -0.75 13.77
N ALA A 82 11.15 -1.58 14.82
CA ALA A 82 11.96 -1.43 16.01
C ALA A 82 13.44 -1.73 15.69
N ASN A 83 14.36 -0.88 16.12
CA ASN A 83 15.80 -1.00 15.82
C ASN A 83 16.47 -2.23 16.47
N HIS A 84 15.78 -3.00 17.32
CA HIS A 84 16.37 -4.13 18.03
C HIS A 84 15.35 -5.24 18.25
N VAL A 85 15.63 -6.43 17.71
CA VAL A 85 14.93 -7.67 18.00
C VAL A 85 15.89 -8.58 18.76
N GLN A 86 15.62 -8.86 20.03
CA GLN A 86 16.35 -9.85 20.82
C GLN A 86 15.56 -11.16 20.84
N VAL A 87 16.09 -12.20 20.20
CA VAL A 87 15.52 -13.54 20.28
C VAL A 87 15.97 -14.16 21.60
N VAL A 88 15.05 -14.32 22.55
CA VAL A 88 15.32 -14.95 23.85
C VAL A 88 14.75 -16.37 23.82
N PRO A 89 15.59 -17.43 23.94
CA PRO A 89 15.09 -18.79 24.04
C PRO A 89 14.21 -18.96 25.29
N SER A 90 12.97 -19.41 25.11
CA SER A 90 12.09 -19.82 26.19
C SER A 90 12.38 -21.29 26.53
N PHE A 91 13.00 -21.54 27.68
CA PHE A 91 13.04 -22.88 28.27
C PHE A 91 11.78 -23.05 29.12
N VAL A 92 10.82 -23.83 28.62
CA VAL A 92 9.71 -24.32 29.44
C VAL A 92 10.25 -25.49 30.25
N ALA A 93 10.24 -25.34 31.58
CA ALA A 93 10.64 -26.37 32.55
C ALA A 93 9.53 -27.40 32.77
#